data_AF-A0A2G5USQ5-F1
#
_entry.id   AF-A0A2G5USQ5-F1
#
_cell.length_a   1.000
_cell.length_b   1.000
_cell.length_c   1.000
_cell.angle_alpha   90.00
_cell.angle_beta   90.00
_cell.angle_gamma   90.00
#
_symmetry.space_group_name_H-M   'P 1'
#
loop_
_entity.id
_entity.type
_entity.pdbx_description
1 polymer ?
#
loop_
_entity_poly.entity_id
_entity_poly.type
_entity_poly.pdbx_seq_one_letter_code
_entity_poly.pdbx_strand_id
1 'polypeptide(L)'
;MHPSDCLLALSAVLLLTTVAHVAAVRCKCTKESETVTCTDGVCDTENGSCLMLDHPTMGIHYTCHTRGLKDGSCHNRTSKSGVSVKICGCNAPDFCNFSMWPDK
;
A
#
# COMPACT_ATOMS: atom_id res chain seq x y z
N MET A 1 30.53 -29.07 -27.71
CA MET A 1 29.53 -28.15 -27.10
C MET A 1 30.03 -26.76 -27.37
N HIS A 2 29.29 -25.98 -28.17
CA HIS A 2 29.77 -24.69 -28.64
C HIS A 2 29.62 -23.64 -27.53
N PRO A 3 30.54 -22.65 -27.42
CA PRO A 3 30.45 -21.58 -26.43
C PRO A 3 29.16 -20.76 -26.53
N SER A 4 28.52 -20.79 -27.70
CA SER A 4 27.21 -20.17 -27.97
C SER A 4 26.06 -20.78 -27.15
N ASP A 5 26.10 -22.09 -26.87
CA ASP A 5 25.05 -22.79 -26.13
C ASP A 5 25.10 -22.47 -24.63
N CYS A 6 26.31 -22.28 -24.09
CA CYS A 6 26.52 -21.84 -22.69
C CYS A 6 26.04 -20.40 -22.46
N LEU A 7 26.27 -19.50 -23.42
CA LEU A 7 25.86 -18.10 -23.35
C LEU A 7 24.33 -17.95 -23.35
N LEU A 8 23.62 -18.76 -24.14
CA LEU A 8 22.15 -18.80 -24.17
C LEU A 8 21.55 -19.36 -22.88
N ALA A 9 22.16 -20.40 -22.32
CA ALA A 9 21.72 -20.97 -21.04
C ALA A 9 21.87 -19.98 -19.87
N LEU A 10 22.99 -19.26 -19.81
CA LEU A 10 23.25 -18.26 -18.76
C LEU A 10 22.29 -17.05 -18.86
N SER A 11 21.98 -16.61 -20.07
CA SER A 11 21.05 -15.48 -20.27
C SER A 11 19.59 -15.86 -19.94
N ALA A 12 19.17 -17.10 -20.18
CA ALA A 12 17.86 -17.60 -19.75
C ALA A 12 17.72 -17.66 -18.21
N VAL A 13 18.77 -18.06 -17.49
CA VAL A 13 18.77 -18.09 -16.01
C VAL A 13 18.72 -16.67 -15.43
N LEU A 14 19.43 -15.70 -16.02
CA LEU A 14 19.38 -14.30 -15.60
C LEU A 14 17.98 -13.67 -15.80
N LEU A 15 17.31 -13.94 -16.93
CA LEU A 15 15.95 -13.47 -17.20
C LEU A 15 14.90 -14.05 -16.24
N LEU A 16 15.09 -15.28 -15.74
CA LEU A 16 14.17 -15.91 -14.79
C LEU A 16 14.31 -15.34 -13.36
N THR A 17 15.46 -14.75 -13.01
CA THR A 17 15.68 -14.19 -11.65
C THR A 17 15.19 -12.76 -11.47
N THR A 18 14.82 -12.05 -12.53
CA THR A 18 14.42 -10.63 -12.47
C THR A 18 12.93 -10.41 -12.29
N VAL A 19 12.15 -11.43 -11.91
CA VAL A 19 10.78 -11.21 -11.44
C VAL A 19 10.89 -10.57 -10.06
N ALA A 20 11.05 -9.24 -10.05
CA ALA A 20 10.95 -8.44 -8.85
C ALA A 20 9.55 -8.66 -8.29
N HIS A 21 9.42 -9.56 -7.30
CA HIS A 21 8.25 -9.62 -6.46
C HIS A 21 8.11 -8.23 -5.83
N VAL A 22 7.15 -7.43 -6.32
CA VAL A 22 6.68 -6.27 -5.60
C VAL A 22 5.98 -6.87 -4.38
N ALA A 23 6.69 -6.91 -3.25
CA ALA A 23 6.15 -7.45 -2.02
C ALA A 23 4.89 -6.65 -1.67
N ALA A 24 3.79 -7.36 -1.42
CA ALA A 24 2.57 -6.73 -0.94
C ALA A 24 2.86 -6.01 0.39
N VAL A 25 2.47 -4.74 0.46
CA VAL A 25 2.62 -3.90 1.65
C VAL A 25 1.46 -4.18 2.58
N ARG A 26 1.76 -4.46 3.84
CA ARG A 26 0.76 -4.68 4.88
C ARG A 26 0.38 -3.34 5.50
N CYS A 27 -0.90 -3.06 5.65
CA CYS A 27 -1.39 -1.82 6.24
C CYS A 27 -2.30 -2.11 7.43
N LYS A 28 -2.38 -1.18 8.38
CA LYS A 28 -3.46 -1.21 9.36
C LYS A 28 -4.76 -0.86 8.64
N CYS A 29 -5.86 -1.49 9.04
CA CYS A 29 -7.20 -1.10 8.64
C CYS A 29 -8.15 -1.15 9.83
N THR A 30 -9.21 -0.34 9.80
CA THR A 30 -10.17 -0.24 10.91
C THR A 30 -11.59 -0.65 10.53
N LYS A 31 -11.90 -0.74 9.24
CA LYS A 31 -13.22 -1.10 8.72
C LYS A 31 -13.08 -1.85 7.40
N GLU A 32 -13.96 -2.82 7.20
CA GLU A 32 -14.19 -3.41 5.88
C GLU A 32 -14.94 -2.44 4.98
N SER A 33 -14.73 -2.59 3.67
CA SER A 33 -15.50 -1.87 2.65
C SER A 33 -15.62 -2.71 1.39
N GLU A 34 -16.45 -2.27 0.43
CA GLU A 34 -16.63 -2.95 -0.87
C GLU A 34 -15.31 -3.19 -1.62
N THR A 35 -14.29 -2.37 -1.35
CA THR A 35 -12.99 -2.43 -2.05
C THR A 35 -11.83 -2.87 -1.15
N VAL A 36 -12.07 -3.13 0.15
CA VAL A 36 -11.02 -3.46 1.12
C VAL A 36 -11.49 -4.53 2.08
N THR A 37 -10.83 -5.69 2.02
CA THR A 37 -10.93 -6.76 3.00
C THR A 37 -10.01 -6.44 4.18
N CYS A 38 -10.57 -6.34 5.39
CA CYS A 38 -9.84 -5.98 6.60
C CYS A 38 -9.91 -7.12 7.61
N THR A 39 -8.95 -8.05 7.53
CA THR A 39 -8.91 -9.23 8.39
C THR A 39 -7.99 -8.97 9.58
N ASP A 40 -8.50 -9.13 10.80
CA ASP A 40 -7.75 -8.90 12.04
C ASP A 40 -7.07 -7.51 12.13
N GLY A 41 -7.71 -6.49 11.53
CA GLY A 41 -7.18 -5.12 11.49
C GLY A 41 -6.03 -4.91 10.51
N VAL A 42 -5.83 -5.85 9.57
CA VAL A 42 -4.79 -5.82 8.55
C VAL A 42 -5.39 -5.99 7.15
N CYS A 43 -4.83 -5.26 6.20
CA CYS A 43 -5.09 -5.45 4.78
C CYS A 43 -3.76 -5.38 4.01
N ASP A 44 -3.69 -6.01 2.85
CA ASP A 44 -2.49 -6.07 2.02
C ASP A 44 -2.71 -5.34 0.69
N THR A 45 -1.66 -4.72 0.14
CA THR A 45 -1.71 -4.08 -1.17
C THR A 45 -0.43 -4.25 -1.98
N GLU A 46 -0.54 -4.76 -3.21
CA GLU A 46 0.61 -5.06 -4.07
C GLU A 46 1.23 -3.82 -4.73
N ASN A 47 0.39 -2.90 -5.23
CA ASN A 47 0.83 -1.68 -5.93
C ASN A 47 0.16 -0.41 -5.37
N GLY A 48 -0.35 -0.51 -4.15
CA GLY A 48 -1.16 0.53 -3.53
C GLY A 48 -0.42 1.37 -2.51
N SER A 49 -1.19 1.93 -1.59
CA SER A 49 -0.69 2.65 -0.42
C SER A 49 -1.56 2.37 0.80
N CYS A 50 -0.93 2.42 1.96
CA CYS A 50 -1.61 2.49 3.24
C CYS A 50 -2.10 3.92 3.46
N LEU A 51 -3.38 4.07 3.75
CA LEU A 51 -3.97 5.38 4.02
C LEU A 51 -4.34 5.53 5.51
N MET A 52 -4.25 6.77 5.96
CA MET A 52 -4.87 7.29 7.17
C MET A 52 -5.90 8.35 6.75
N LEU A 53 -7.12 8.23 7.26
CA LEU A 53 -8.21 9.18 7.07
C LEU A 53 -8.59 9.77 8.43
N ASP A 54 -8.38 11.06 8.60
CA ASP A 54 -8.75 11.81 9.80
C ASP A 54 -10.04 12.59 9.55
N HIS A 55 -11.14 12.07 10.10
CA HIS A 55 -12.47 12.67 10.01
C HIS A 55 -12.82 13.37 11.33
N PRO A 56 -13.22 14.65 11.33
CA PRO A 56 -13.36 15.46 12.54
C PRO A 56 -14.35 14.91 13.58
N THR A 57 -15.36 14.15 13.14
CA THR A 57 -16.36 13.52 14.03
C THR A 57 -16.14 12.02 14.28
N MET A 58 -15.54 11.30 13.32
CA MET A 58 -15.44 9.84 13.39
C MET A 58 -14.05 9.39 13.88
N GLY A 59 -13.12 10.32 14.01
CA GLY A 59 -11.74 10.06 14.36
C GLY A 59 -10.93 9.52 13.18
N ILE A 60 -9.84 8.86 13.52
CA ILE A 60 -8.89 8.31 12.56
C ILE A 60 -9.34 6.93 12.09
N HIS A 61 -9.28 6.70 10.79
CA HIS A 61 -9.53 5.42 10.14
C HIS A 61 -8.36 5.03 9.25
N TYR A 62 -8.06 3.74 9.21
CA TYR A 62 -6.97 3.21 8.40
C TYR A 62 -7.54 2.29 7.32
N THR A 63 -6.88 2.24 6.17
CA THR A 63 -7.29 1.39 5.05
C THR A 63 -6.15 1.15 4.06
N CYS A 64 -6.28 0.12 3.24
CA CYS A 64 -5.52 -0.05 2.01
C CYS A 64 -6.19 0.73 0.88
N HIS A 65 -5.40 1.15 -0.09
CA HIS A 65 -5.89 1.78 -1.31
C HIS A 65 -5.07 1.31 -2.51
N THR A 66 -5.75 0.87 -3.56
CA THR A 66 -5.11 0.25 -4.73
C THR A 66 -4.28 1.22 -5.58
N ARG A 67 -4.47 2.53 -5.44
CA ARG A 67 -3.59 3.53 -6.08
C ARG A 67 -2.57 4.02 -5.06
N GLY A 68 -1.30 4.04 -5.48
CA GLY A 68 -0.24 4.64 -4.70
C GLY A 68 -0.47 6.14 -4.48
N LEU A 69 -0.48 6.54 -3.21
CA LEU A 69 -0.18 7.90 -2.81
C LEU A 69 1.33 8.04 -2.62
N LYS A 70 1.87 9.24 -2.84
CA LYS A 70 3.28 9.50 -2.54
C LYS A 70 3.52 9.33 -1.04
N ASP A 71 4.63 8.70 -0.68
CA ASP A 71 4.98 8.47 0.70
C ASP A 71 5.03 9.77 1.53
N GLY A 72 4.44 9.73 2.72
CA GLY A 72 4.28 10.88 3.61
C GLY A 72 3.36 12.01 3.11
N SER A 73 2.69 11.84 1.96
CA SER A 73 1.84 12.90 1.42
C SER A 73 0.49 12.98 2.14
N CYS A 74 0.06 14.19 2.45
CA CYS A 74 -1.26 14.46 3.04
C CYS A 74 -2.01 15.51 2.23
N HIS A 75 -3.31 15.31 2.03
CA HIS A 75 -4.20 16.28 1.38
C HIS A 75 -5.59 16.22 2.00
N ASN A 76 -6.32 17.33 1.96
CA ASN A 76 -7.70 17.38 2.41
C ASN A 76 -8.63 17.05 1.25
N ARG A 77 -9.67 16.26 1.52
CA ARG A 77 -10.78 16.02 0.59
C ARG A 77 -12.11 16.25 1.28
N THR A 78 -13.03 16.91 0.58
CA THR A 78 -14.42 16.96 1.02
C THR A 78 -15.07 15.59 0.80
N SER A 79 -15.52 14.99 1.89
CA SER A 79 -16.28 13.74 1.88
C SER A 79 -17.68 13.94 1.29
N LYS A 80 -18.40 12.84 1.03
CA LYS A 80 -19.78 12.87 0.49
C LYS A 80 -20.76 13.66 1.38
N SER A 81 -20.50 13.73 2.69
CA SER A 81 -21.30 14.49 3.66
C SER A 81 -20.92 15.98 3.74
N GLY A 82 -20.01 16.47 2.89
CA GLY A 82 -19.55 17.86 2.90
C GLY A 82 -18.46 18.16 3.94
N VAL A 83 -18.02 17.15 4.70
CA VAL A 83 -17.01 17.31 5.75
C VAL A 83 -15.60 17.18 5.15
N SER A 84 -14.69 18.09 5.51
CA SER A 84 -13.27 18.00 5.15
C SER A 84 -12.59 16.88 5.93
N VAL A 85 -12.02 15.91 5.21
CA VAL A 85 -11.27 14.77 5.74
C VAL A 85 -9.82 14.91 5.29
N LYS A 86 -8.89 14.83 6.25
CA LYS A 86 -7.47 14.79 5.92
C LYS A 86 -7.09 13.35 5.57
N ILE A 87 -6.51 13.16 4.39
CA ILE A 87 -6.06 11.87 3.89
C ILE A 87 -4.55 11.91 3.77
N CYS A 88 -3.87 11.01 4.46
CA CYS A 88 -2.44 10.81 4.35
C CYS A 88 -2.14 9.41 3.81
N GLY A 89 -1.07 9.26 3.04
CA GLY A 89 -0.70 7.99 2.44
C GLY A 89 0.79 7.69 2.51
N CYS A 90 1.10 6.41 2.64
CA CYS A 90 2.45 5.87 2.66
C CYS A 90 2.46 4.51 1.95
N ASN A 91 3.62 4.08 1.47
CA ASN A 91 3.74 2.83 0.72
C ASN A 91 4.84 1.89 1.25
N ALA A 92 5.58 2.31 2.27
CA ALA A 92 6.50 1.47 3.03
C ALA A 92 6.89 2.19 4.34
N PRO A 93 7.37 1.47 5.37
CA PRO A 93 7.36 0.01 5.53
C PRO A 93 5.94 -0.51 5.85
N ASP A 94 5.81 -1.80 6.15
CA ASP A 94 4.56 -2.37 6.67
C ASP A 94 4.03 -1.56 7.86
N PHE A 95 2.70 -1.38 7.89
CA PHE A 95 1.96 -0.61 8.88
C PHE A 95 2.35 0.87 8.98
N CYS A 96 2.97 1.43 7.93
CA CYS A 96 3.40 2.83 7.90
C CYS A 96 2.26 3.82 8.23
N ASN A 97 1.01 3.52 7.84
CA ASN A 97 -0.11 4.43 8.08
C ASN A 97 -0.41 4.63 9.56
N PHE A 98 -0.25 3.57 10.36
CA PHE A 98 -0.37 3.63 11.80
C PHE A 98 0.89 4.19 12.46
N SER A 99 2.08 3.82 11.97
CA SER A 99 3.34 4.29 12.53
C SER A 99 3.55 5.79 12.33
N MET A 100 3.17 6.35 11.17
CA MET A 100 3.36 7.76 10.85
C MET A 100 2.25 8.63 11.40
N TRP A 101 1.02 8.11 11.47
CA TRP A 101 -0.16 8.83 11.92
C TRP A 101 -0.97 7.99 12.92
N PRO A 102 -0.44 7.73 14.13
CA PRO A 102 -1.12 6.93 15.12
C PRO A 102 -2.38 7.63 15.65
N ASP A 103 -3.38 6.82 16.01
CA ASP A 103 -4.53 7.27 16.77
C ASP A 103 -4.07 7.54 18.22
N LYS A 104 -4.52 8.67 18.78
CA LYS A 104 -3.97 9.25 20.02
C LYS A 104 -4.20 8.37 21.24
#